data_AF-A0A1S9CMF7-F1
#
_entry.id   AF-A0A1S9CMF7-F1
#
_cell.length_a   1.000
_cell.length_b   1.000
_cell.length_c   1.000
_cell.angle_alpha   90.00
_cell.angle_beta   90.00
_cell.angle_gamma   90.00
#
_symmetry.space_group_name_H-M   'P 1'
#
loop_
_entity.id
_entity.type
_entity.pdbx_description
1 polymer ?
#
loop_
_entity_poly.entity_id
_entity_poly.type
_entity_poly.pdbx_seq_one_letter_code
_entity_poly.pdbx_strand_id
1 'polypeptide(L)'
;MSKKFLLLLGVFASTIVAPTHANELSHNINISEFVITILNINEEFYITPQQENLHYANEAMNYASQIGLINLDDFPEQFWSEPILHEQSQLILENANQIFEPKKVEQALHNVLVSNVIVNCIQDGEAISMPVNLDKLSPTQFHGSIMLPVRPVMEALGYECSWDVENSRILLSNTVLFSALQEGTTEVIYKKVGTNEIISSDTCLNVSPQLINHTLYAPLEYFEEFVHTHVVDGTLFLGAKH
;
A
#
# COMPACT_ATOMS: atom_id res chain seq x y z
N MET A 1 -0.42 -53.78 -41.95
CA MET A 1 -0.01 -52.73 -40.99
C MET A 1 -0.80 -51.48 -41.30
N SER A 2 -1.76 -51.11 -40.43
CA SER A 2 -2.47 -49.83 -40.48
C SER A 2 -2.93 -49.51 -39.06
N LYS A 3 -2.40 -48.43 -38.47
CA LYS A 3 -2.83 -47.88 -37.18
C LYS A 3 -3.77 -46.72 -37.46
N LYS A 4 -5.03 -46.84 -37.04
CA LYS A 4 -5.99 -45.73 -36.94
C LYS A 4 -5.74 -44.97 -35.65
N PHE A 5 -5.65 -43.64 -35.78
CA PHE A 5 -5.56 -42.67 -34.70
C PHE A 5 -6.99 -42.36 -34.21
N LEU A 6 -7.24 -42.44 -32.90
CA LEU A 6 -8.47 -41.92 -32.27
C LEU A 6 -8.04 -40.77 -31.34
N LEU A 7 -8.41 -39.55 -31.71
CA LEU A 7 -8.32 -38.37 -30.86
C LEU A 7 -9.59 -38.29 -30.01
N LEU A 8 -9.45 -38.46 -28.69
CA LEU A 8 -10.47 -38.06 -27.73
C LEU A 8 -10.35 -36.56 -27.49
N LEU A 9 -11.39 -35.82 -27.85
CA LEU A 9 -11.63 -34.44 -27.42
C LEU A 9 -12.04 -34.45 -25.95
N GLY A 10 -11.09 -34.15 -25.06
CA GLY A 10 -11.37 -33.77 -23.68
C GLY A 10 -11.69 -32.28 -23.62
N VAL A 11 -12.95 -31.94 -23.41
CA VAL A 11 -13.38 -30.59 -23.03
C VAL A 11 -12.92 -30.36 -21.60
N PHE A 12 -11.84 -29.60 -21.42
CA PHE A 12 -11.50 -29.04 -20.11
C PHE A 12 -12.40 -27.83 -19.89
N ALA A 13 -13.45 -28.01 -19.10
CA ALA A 13 -14.03 -26.89 -18.38
C ALA A 13 -12.97 -26.42 -17.38
N SER A 14 -12.29 -25.32 -17.69
CA SER A 14 -11.49 -24.60 -16.71
C SER A 14 -12.44 -24.03 -15.67
N THR A 15 -12.62 -24.76 -14.58
CA THR A 15 -13.10 -24.16 -13.34
C THR A 15 -12.04 -23.13 -12.95
N ILE A 16 -12.32 -21.85 -13.19
CA ILE A 16 -11.55 -20.77 -12.60
C ILE A 16 -11.77 -20.94 -11.10
N VAL A 17 -10.77 -21.48 -10.41
CA VAL A 17 -10.72 -21.44 -8.96
C VAL A 17 -10.53 -19.97 -8.62
N ALA A 18 -11.59 -19.31 -8.16
CA ALA A 18 -11.48 -17.97 -7.60
C ALA A 18 -10.37 -18.00 -6.55
N PRO A 19 -9.45 -17.01 -6.53
CA PRO A 19 -8.33 -17.02 -5.61
C PRO A 19 -8.86 -17.14 -4.18
N THR A 20 -8.38 -18.16 -3.48
CA THR A 20 -8.71 -18.50 -2.08
C THR A 20 -8.43 -17.36 -1.08
N HIS A 21 -7.81 -16.27 -1.54
CA HIS A 21 -7.47 -15.08 -0.77
C HIS A 21 -8.61 -14.05 -0.68
N ALA A 22 -9.70 -14.19 -1.45
CA ALA A 22 -10.79 -13.21 -1.49
C ALA A 22 -11.55 -13.02 -0.17
N ASN A 23 -11.45 -13.96 0.78
CA ASN A 23 -12.02 -13.80 2.11
C ASN A 23 -11.14 -12.96 3.06
N GLU A 24 -9.82 -12.97 2.86
CA GLU A 24 -8.85 -12.20 3.68
C GLU A 24 -8.71 -10.75 3.19
N LEU A 25 -9.05 -10.50 1.92
CA LEU A 25 -9.06 -9.21 1.22
C LEU A 25 -9.94 -8.11 1.88
N SER A 26 -10.93 -8.47 2.69
CA SER A 26 -12.06 -7.59 3.07
C SER A 26 -11.86 -6.69 4.31
N HIS A 27 -10.77 -6.82 5.07
CA HIS A 27 -10.71 -6.17 6.39
C HIS A 27 -9.83 -4.90 6.47
N ASN A 28 -8.95 -4.64 5.49
CA ASN A 28 -7.90 -3.61 5.62
C ASN A 28 -7.85 -2.57 4.49
N ILE A 29 -8.72 -2.66 3.49
CA ILE A 29 -8.78 -1.70 2.37
C ILE A 29 -10.21 -1.17 2.21
N ASN A 30 -10.35 0.13 2.02
CA ASN A 30 -11.65 0.74 1.75
C ASN A 30 -12.04 0.59 0.27
N ILE A 31 -13.31 0.82 -0.04
CA ILE A 31 -13.84 0.69 -1.40
C ILE A 31 -13.04 1.53 -2.41
N SER A 32 -12.78 2.81 -2.08
CA SER A 32 -12.06 3.69 -3.00
C SER A 32 -10.62 3.24 -3.27
N GLU A 33 -9.88 2.85 -2.23
CA GLU A 33 -8.49 2.39 -2.36
C GLU A 33 -8.43 1.08 -3.14
N PHE A 34 -9.42 0.20 -2.97
CA PHE A 34 -9.53 -1.02 -3.77
C PHE A 34 -9.67 -0.70 -5.27
N VAL A 35 -10.53 0.26 -5.60
CA VAL A 35 -10.72 0.73 -6.98
C VAL A 35 -9.47 1.43 -7.51
N ILE A 36 -8.88 2.36 -6.76
CA ILE A 36 -7.66 3.08 -7.12
C ILE A 36 -6.51 2.10 -7.38
N THR A 37 -6.35 1.08 -6.53
CA THR A 37 -5.34 0.02 -6.71
C THR A 37 -5.46 -0.65 -8.08
N ILE A 38 -6.68 -0.98 -8.50
CA ILE A 38 -6.94 -1.62 -9.78
C ILE A 38 -6.67 -0.63 -10.94
N LEU A 39 -7.05 0.63 -10.80
CA LEU A 39 -6.80 1.65 -11.82
C LEU A 39 -5.30 1.88 -12.05
N ASN A 40 -4.49 1.77 -10.99
CA ASN A 40 -3.04 1.96 -11.05
C ASN A 40 -2.27 0.82 -11.77
N ILE A 41 -2.94 -0.21 -12.30
CA ILE A 41 -2.31 -1.34 -13.02
C ILE A 41 -1.51 -0.90 -14.25
N ASN A 42 -2.00 0.10 -14.99
CA ASN A 42 -1.39 0.51 -16.27
C ASN A 42 -0.65 1.84 -16.19
N GLU A 43 -1.19 2.81 -15.46
CA GLU A 43 -0.59 4.13 -15.23
C GLU A 43 -1.02 4.62 -13.84
N GLU A 44 -0.14 5.36 -13.15
CA GLU A 44 -0.50 5.99 -11.87
C GLU A 44 -1.69 6.94 -12.08
N PHE A 45 -2.82 6.59 -11.49
CA PHE A 45 -3.98 7.47 -11.47
C PHE A 45 -3.70 8.57 -10.45
N TYR A 46 -3.14 9.69 -10.92
CA TYR A 46 -2.92 10.87 -10.09
C TYR A 46 -4.26 11.43 -9.64
N ILE A 47 -4.54 11.30 -8.34
CA ILE A 47 -5.63 12.02 -7.69
C ILE A 47 -5.22 13.48 -7.62
N THR A 48 -5.95 14.35 -8.31
CA THR A 48 -5.64 15.79 -8.26
C THR A 48 -5.89 16.36 -6.85
N PRO A 49 -5.21 17.46 -6.48
CA PRO A 49 -5.37 18.07 -5.16
C PRO A 49 -6.84 18.33 -4.84
N GLN A 50 -7.24 17.99 -3.62
CA GLN A 50 -8.62 18.09 -3.14
C GLN A 50 -9.28 19.41 -3.53
N GLN A 51 -10.36 19.31 -4.31
CA GLN A 51 -11.33 20.39 -4.42
C GLN A 51 -12.14 20.43 -3.13
N GLU A 52 -12.33 21.61 -2.53
CA GLU A 52 -13.08 21.76 -1.27
C GLU A 52 -14.45 21.06 -1.37
N ASN A 53 -14.72 20.15 -0.42
CA ASN A 53 -15.96 19.37 -0.28
C ASN A 53 -16.17 18.17 -1.23
N LEU A 54 -15.12 17.66 -1.88
CA LEU A 54 -15.18 16.40 -2.62
C LEU A 54 -14.36 15.31 -1.95
N HIS A 55 -14.86 14.08 -1.94
CA HIS A 55 -14.07 12.91 -1.54
C HIS A 55 -12.81 12.81 -2.41
N TYR A 56 -11.66 12.51 -1.82
CA TYR A 56 -10.38 12.45 -2.55
C TYR A 56 -10.44 11.49 -3.75
N ALA A 57 -11.14 10.37 -3.59
CA ALA A 57 -11.32 9.37 -4.65
C ALA A 57 -12.31 9.76 -5.77
N ASN A 58 -12.93 10.95 -5.76
CA ASN A 58 -14.02 11.30 -6.69
C ASN A 58 -13.64 11.10 -8.17
N GLU A 59 -12.46 11.55 -8.58
CA GLU A 59 -11.99 11.38 -9.96
C GLU A 59 -11.81 9.91 -10.33
N ALA A 60 -11.18 9.13 -9.44
CA ALA A 60 -10.95 7.70 -9.64
C ALA A 60 -12.26 6.92 -9.73
N MET A 61 -13.22 7.20 -8.84
CA MET A 61 -14.51 6.51 -8.81
C MET A 61 -15.36 6.85 -10.05
N ASN A 62 -15.35 8.11 -10.50
CA ASN A 62 -16.00 8.51 -11.74
C ASN A 62 -15.37 7.82 -12.96
N TYR A 63 -14.04 7.79 -13.04
CA TYR A 63 -13.33 7.11 -14.12
C TYR A 63 -13.58 5.61 -14.13
N ALA A 64 -13.53 4.96 -12.96
CA ALA A 64 -13.88 3.56 -12.78
C ALA A 64 -15.29 3.26 -13.29
N SER A 65 -16.25 4.16 -13.05
CA SER A 65 -17.59 4.01 -13.60
C SER A 65 -17.66 4.16 -15.12
N GLN A 66 -16.90 5.11 -15.69
CA GLN A 66 -16.83 5.32 -17.14
C GLN A 66 -16.28 4.11 -17.90
N ILE A 67 -15.29 3.42 -17.32
CA ILE A 67 -14.69 2.22 -17.93
C ILE A 67 -15.46 0.93 -17.61
N GLY A 68 -16.54 1.01 -16.82
CA GLY A 68 -17.36 -0.14 -16.42
C GLY A 68 -16.74 -1.01 -15.32
N LEU A 69 -15.75 -0.51 -14.59
CA LEU A 69 -15.17 -1.20 -13.44
C LEU A 69 -16.18 -1.24 -12.27
N ILE A 70 -16.89 -0.14 -12.05
CA ILE A 70 -17.95 -0.02 -11.04
C ILE A 70 -19.21 0.65 -11.61
N ASN A 71 -20.31 0.61 -10.86
CA ASN A 71 -21.47 1.44 -11.09
C ASN A 71 -21.71 2.33 -9.86
N LEU A 72 -21.71 3.65 -10.02
CA LEU A 72 -21.85 4.58 -8.88
C LEU A 72 -23.18 4.45 -8.14
N ASP A 73 -24.23 3.93 -8.79
CA ASP A 73 -25.50 3.64 -8.12
C ASP A 73 -25.36 2.51 -7.07
N ASP A 74 -24.47 1.55 -7.34
CA ASP A 74 -24.17 0.42 -6.45
C ASP A 74 -23.09 0.78 -5.41
N PHE A 75 -22.32 1.86 -5.67
CA PHE A 75 -21.23 2.35 -4.84
C PHE A 75 -21.38 3.85 -4.57
N PRO A 76 -22.38 4.28 -3.76
CA PRO A 76 -22.58 5.69 -3.49
C PRO A 76 -21.46 6.27 -2.61
N GLU A 77 -21.17 7.57 -2.80
CA GLU A 77 -20.01 8.28 -2.22
C GLU A 77 -19.84 8.09 -0.70
N GLN A 78 -20.94 8.07 0.04
CA GLN A 78 -20.93 7.92 1.50
C GLN A 78 -20.29 6.62 2.01
N PHE A 79 -20.09 5.61 1.14
CA PHE A 79 -19.45 4.34 1.50
C PHE A 79 -18.03 4.20 0.96
N TRP A 80 -17.50 5.15 0.19
CA TRP A 80 -16.19 4.99 -0.45
C TRP A 80 -15.04 4.79 0.56
N SER A 81 -15.16 5.43 1.74
CA SER A 81 -14.22 5.27 2.86
C SER A 81 -14.48 4.04 3.74
N GLU A 82 -15.56 3.29 3.52
CA GLU A 82 -15.88 2.10 4.30
C GLU A 82 -15.06 0.88 3.84
N PRO A 83 -14.77 -0.08 4.72
CA PRO A 83 -14.14 -1.35 4.34
C PRO A 83 -14.91 -2.05 3.21
N ILE A 84 -14.19 -2.53 2.21
CA ILE A 84 -14.83 -3.26 1.10
C ILE A 84 -15.36 -4.62 1.56
N LEU A 85 -16.63 -4.89 1.29
CA LEU A 85 -17.25 -6.18 1.60
C LEU A 85 -16.84 -7.25 0.57
N HIS A 86 -16.92 -8.52 0.96
CA HIS A 86 -16.56 -9.62 0.08
C HIS A 86 -17.33 -9.60 -1.25
N GLU A 87 -18.66 -9.43 -1.22
CA GLU A 87 -19.50 -9.39 -2.43
C GLU A 87 -19.16 -8.21 -3.35
N GLN A 88 -18.86 -7.05 -2.76
CA GLN A 88 -18.41 -5.87 -3.49
C GLN A 88 -17.06 -6.12 -4.18
N SER A 89 -16.11 -6.72 -3.44
CA SER A 89 -14.80 -7.05 -4.00
C SER A 89 -14.90 -8.04 -5.15
N GLN A 90 -15.75 -9.08 -5.05
CA GLN A 90 -15.98 -10.04 -6.13
C GLN A 90 -16.54 -9.36 -7.38
N LEU A 91 -17.56 -8.51 -7.23
CA LEU A 91 -18.15 -7.79 -8.35
C LEU A 91 -17.11 -6.91 -9.06
N ILE A 92 -16.32 -6.14 -8.31
CA ILE A 92 -15.28 -5.28 -8.87
C ILE A 92 -14.19 -6.12 -9.57
N LEU A 93 -13.79 -7.24 -8.98
CA LEU A 93 -12.80 -8.16 -9.55
C LEU A 93 -13.29 -8.81 -10.85
N GLU A 94 -14.56 -9.22 -10.91
CA GLU A 94 -15.18 -9.76 -12.12
C GLU A 94 -15.12 -8.75 -13.27
N ASN A 95 -15.46 -7.49 -12.98
CA ASN A 95 -15.37 -6.40 -13.97
C ASN A 95 -13.91 -6.10 -14.33
N ALA A 96 -13.01 -6.01 -13.35
CA ALA A 96 -11.59 -5.74 -13.55
C ALA A 96 -10.95 -6.77 -14.49
N ASN A 97 -11.26 -8.05 -14.33
CA ASN A 97 -10.72 -9.13 -15.17
C ASN A 97 -11.24 -9.11 -16.62
N GLN A 98 -12.28 -8.33 -16.91
CA GLN A 98 -12.74 -8.07 -18.29
C GLN A 98 -12.02 -6.88 -18.93
N ILE A 99 -11.54 -5.94 -18.11
CA ILE A 99 -10.91 -4.68 -18.55
C ILE A 99 -9.38 -4.82 -18.62
N PHE A 100 -8.80 -5.49 -17.62
CA PHE A 100 -7.37 -5.64 -17.42
C PHE A 100 -6.94 -7.11 -17.52
N GLU A 101 -5.64 -7.34 -17.72
CA GLU A 101 -5.08 -8.70 -17.68
C GLU A 101 -5.21 -9.28 -16.25
N PRO A 102 -5.84 -10.46 -16.05
CA PRO A 102 -6.10 -10.99 -14.71
C PRO A 102 -4.87 -11.13 -13.81
N LYS A 103 -3.72 -11.50 -14.39
CA LYS A 103 -2.47 -11.59 -13.65
C LYS A 103 -1.99 -10.25 -13.11
N LYS A 104 -2.23 -9.16 -13.84
CA LYS A 104 -1.88 -7.82 -13.38
C LYS A 104 -2.81 -7.34 -12.27
N VAL A 105 -4.09 -7.69 -12.33
CA VAL A 105 -5.06 -7.42 -11.26
C VAL A 105 -4.64 -8.13 -9.97
N GLU A 106 -4.32 -9.42 -10.06
CA GLU A 106 -3.82 -10.21 -8.94
C GLU A 106 -2.53 -9.61 -8.35
N GLN A 107 -1.57 -9.27 -9.22
CA GLN A 107 -0.30 -8.68 -8.80
C GLN A 107 -0.47 -7.31 -8.13
N ALA A 108 -1.32 -6.43 -8.68
CA ALA A 108 -1.57 -5.12 -8.09
C ALA A 108 -2.13 -5.25 -6.67
N LEU A 109 -3.15 -6.09 -6.47
CA LEU A 109 -3.74 -6.31 -5.16
C LEU A 109 -2.78 -6.98 -4.17
N HIS A 110 -2.00 -7.97 -4.63
CA HIS A 110 -0.99 -8.62 -3.78
C HIS A 110 0.07 -7.64 -3.28
N ASN A 111 0.46 -6.67 -4.11
CA ASN A 111 1.49 -5.69 -3.77
C ASN A 111 1.04 -4.65 -2.74
N VAL A 112 -0.26 -4.33 -2.63
CA VAL A 112 -0.75 -3.33 -1.66
C VAL A 112 -1.39 -3.95 -0.42
N LEU A 113 -1.85 -5.20 -0.45
CA LEU A 113 -2.52 -5.83 0.68
C LEU A 113 -1.52 -6.34 1.72
N VAL A 114 -0.92 -5.42 2.44
CA VAL A 114 0.02 -5.72 3.53
C VAL A 114 -0.76 -5.84 4.84
N SER A 115 -0.63 -7.00 5.48
CA SER A 115 -1.17 -7.27 6.82
C SER A 115 -0.07 -7.43 7.87
N ASN A 116 1.12 -7.85 7.43
CA ASN A 116 2.27 -8.09 8.30
C ASN A 116 3.47 -7.26 7.87
N VAL A 117 4.26 -6.84 8.85
CA VAL A 117 5.49 -6.06 8.63
C VAL A 117 6.63 -6.78 9.33
N ILE A 118 7.70 -7.08 8.60
CA ILE A 118 8.89 -7.76 9.11
C ILE A 118 10.13 -6.90 8.83
N VAL A 119 10.94 -6.69 9.86
CA VAL A 119 12.26 -6.07 9.72
C VAL A 119 13.31 -7.18 9.67
N ASN A 120 14.14 -7.14 8.63
CA ASN A 120 15.32 -7.97 8.46
C ASN A 120 16.55 -7.18 8.88
N CYS A 121 17.18 -7.58 9.98
CA CYS A 121 18.36 -6.94 10.53
C CYS A 121 19.52 -7.93 10.66
N ILE A 122 20.73 -7.40 10.87
CA ILE A 122 21.90 -8.21 11.24
C ILE A 122 22.11 -8.06 12.74
N GLN A 123 22.03 -9.16 13.47
CA GLN A 123 22.32 -9.22 14.90
C GLN A 123 23.42 -10.26 15.12
N ASP A 124 24.51 -9.84 15.78
CA ASP A 124 25.69 -10.69 16.04
C ASP A 124 26.30 -11.36 14.78
N GLY A 125 26.12 -10.73 13.62
CA GLY A 125 26.62 -11.23 12.33
C GLY A 125 25.66 -12.19 11.60
N GLU A 126 24.49 -12.48 12.17
CA GLU A 126 23.45 -13.30 11.56
C GLU A 126 22.26 -12.46 11.10
N ALA A 127 21.66 -12.85 9.97
CA ALA A 127 20.42 -12.23 9.50
C ALA A 127 19.24 -12.76 10.31
N ILE A 128 18.46 -11.85 10.91
CA ILE A 128 17.28 -12.16 11.70
C ILE A 128 16.08 -11.42 11.09
N SER A 129 14.95 -12.13 10.98
CA SER A 129 13.65 -11.55 10.62
C SER A 129 12.81 -11.38 11.86
N MET A 130 12.42 -10.15 12.17
CA MET A 130 11.63 -9.80 13.35
C MET A 130 10.29 -9.19 12.93
N PRO A 131 9.14 -9.74 13.38
CA PRO A 131 7.86 -9.08 13.16
C PRO A 131 7.82 -7.75 13.91
N VAL A 132 7.35 -6.71 13.25
CA VAL A 132 7.12 -5.41 13.90
C VAL A 132 5.88 -5.53 14.78
N ASN A 133 6.01 -5.16 16.05
CA ASN A 133 4.86 -5.05 16.93
C ASN A 133 4.07 -3.77 16.60
N LEU A 134 2.90 -3.94 16.00
CA LEU A 134 2.05 -2.82 15.61
C LEU A 134 1.02 -2.43 16.69
N ASP A 135 0.95 -3.11 17.83
CA ASP A 135 -0.02 -2.84 18.93
C ASP A 135 -1.44 -2.47 18.44
N LYS A 136 -2.05 -3.40 17.68
CA LYS A 136 -3.39 -3.28 17.05
C LYS A 136 -3.49 -2.24 15.92
N LEU A 137 -2.42 -1.52 15.60
CA LEU A 137 -2.33 -0.80 14.34
C LEU A 137 -2.19 -1.80 13.20
N SER A 138 -2.52 -1.36 11.99
CA SER A 138 -2.31 -2.14 10.78
C SER A 138 -1.81 -1.21 9.68
N PRO A 139 -1.00 -1.71 8.74
CA PRO A 139 -0.78 -1.03 7.47
C PRO A 139 -2.13 -0.70 6.84
N THR A 140 -2.19 0.45 6.17
CA THR A 140 -3.40 0.91 5.47
C THR A 140 -3.03 1.39 4.08
N GLN A 141 -4.01 1.84 3.32
CA GLN A 141 -3.82 2.40 1.99
C GLN A 141 -4.31 3.84 1.96
N PHE A 142 -3.58 4.70 1.28
CA PHE A 142 -4.03 6.06 1.01
C PHE A 142 -3.48 6.49 -0.34
N HIS A 143 -4.38 6.92 -1.22
CA HIS A 143 -4.03 7.35 -2.58
C HIS A 143 -3.22 6.27 -3.34
N GLY A 144 -3.56 4.99 -3.17
CA GLY A 144 -2.87 3.87 -3.80
C GLY A 144 -1.48 3.56 -3.25
N SER A 145 -1.05 4.23 -2.17
CA SER A 145 0.21 3.95 -1.47
C SER A 145 -0.02 3.14 -0.21
N ILE A 146 0.86 2.16 0.05
CA ILE A 146 0.93 1.48 1.34
C ILE A 146 1.37 2.49 2.38
N MET A 147 0.54 2.70 3.38
CA MET A 147 0.79 3.58 4.51
C MET A 147 1.16 2.76 5.74
N LEU A 148 2.30 3.05 6.35
CA LEU A 148 2.75 2.37 7.56
C LEU A 148 2.75 3.32 8.77
N PRO A 149 2.41 2.82 9.97
CA PRO A 149 2.53 3.61 11.19
C PRO A 149 4.00 3.90 11.48
N VAL A 150 4.37 5.17 11.47
CA VAL A 150 5.78 5.60 11.45
C VAL A 150 6.54 5.12 12.67
N ARG A 151 6.02 5.40 13.86
CA ARG A 151 6.72 5.10 15.13
C ARG A 151 7.10 3.62 15.30
N PRO A 152 6.16 2.64 15.29
CA PRO A 152 6.52 1.25 15.56
C PRO A 152 7.47 0.66 14.50
N VAL A 153 7.33 1.07 13.25
CA VAL A 153 8.22 0.62 12.17
C VAL A 153 9.62 1.21 12.34
N MET A 154 9.74 2.52 12.59
CA MET A 154 11.03 3.17 12.77
C MET A 154 11.74 2.72 14.05
N GLU A 155 11.01 2.50 15.15
CA GLU A 155 11.57 1.92 16.38
C GLU A 155 12.10 0.51 16.15
N ALA A 156 11.39 -0.33 15.37
CA ALA A 156 11.89 -1.65 14.97
C ALA A 156 13.14 -1.59 14.08
N LEU A 157 13.30 -0.50 13.32
CA LEU A 157 14.53 -0.19 12.56
C LEU A 157 15.64 0.44 13.41
N GLY A 158 15.43 0.61 14.72
CA GLY A 158 16.42 1.12 15.66
C GLY A 158 16.51 2.65 15.75
N TYR A 159 15.46 3.36 15.32
CA TYR A 159 15.37 4.81 15.48
C TYR A 159 14.69 5.20 16.78
N GLU A 160 15.18 6.27 17.40
CA GLU A 160 14.46 6.98 18.45
C GLU A 160 13.43 7.91 17.81
N CYS A 161 12.19 7.87 18.32
CA CYS A 161 11.07 8.64 17.80
C CYS A 161 10.56 9.63 18.84
N SER A 162 10.56 10.92 18.53
CA SER A 162 9.98 11.97 19.39
C SER A 162 8.97 12.83 18.62
N TRP A 163 8.03 13.44 19.33
CA TRP A 163 7.01 14.30 18.72
C TRP A 163 7.32 15.76 19.03
N ASP A 164 7.41 16.58 17.98
CA ASP A 164 7.56 18.03 18.05
C ASP A 164 6.17 18.66 17.99
N VAL A 165 5.62 18.99 19.16
CA VAL A 165 4.27 19.55 19.30
C VAL A 165 4.13 20.92 18.62
N GLU A 166 5.20 21.72 18.64
CA GLU A 166 5.17 23.08 18.08
C GLU A 166 5.05 23.07 16.56
N ASN A 167 5.69 22.08 15.91
CA ASN A 167 5.74 21.98 14.45
C ASN A 167 4.90 20.80 13.90
N SER A 168 4.10 20.14 14.74
CA SER A 168 3.24 19.00 14.38
C SER A 168 3.94 17.92 13.53
N ARG A 169 5.14 17.53 13.95
CA ARG A 169 5.97 16.59 13.19
C ARG A 169 6.62 15.56 14.10
N ILE A 170 6.85 14.37 13.55
CA ILE A 170 7.68 13.37 14.20
C ILE A 170 9.15 13.63 13.86
N LEU A 171 10.01 13.54 14.87
CA LEU A 171 11.45 13.59 14.73
C LEU A 171 12.01 12.20 14.97
N LEU A 172 12.88 11.77 14.06
CA LEU A 172 13.44 10.43 14.00
C LEU A 172 14.95 10.57 13.99
N SER A 173 15.63 9.83 14.85
CA SER A 173 17.10 9.85 14.88
C SER A 173 17.69 8.51 15.27
N ASN A 174 18.81 8.17 14.66
CA ASN A 174 19.72 7.15 15.16
C ASN A 174 21.16 7.71 15.21
N THR A 175 22.17 6.86 15.23
CA THR A 175 23.58 7.29 15.25
C THR A 175 24.08 7.90 13.93
N VAL A 176 23.31 7.77 12.84
CA VAL A 176 23.73 8.11 11.49
C VAL A 176 22.87 9.24 10.90
N LEU A 177 21.56 9.13 11.02
CA LEU A 177 20.59 9.91 10.27
C LEU A 177 19.52 10.48 11.20
N PHE A 178 19.16 11.73 10.93
CA PHE A 178 18.00 12.42 11.45
C PHE A 178 16.99 12.62 10.33
N SER A 179 15.71 12.41 10.62
CA SER A 179 14.60 12.73 9.74
C SER A 179 13.50 13.48 10.50
N ALA A 180 12.82 14.39 9.82
CA ALA A 180 11.63 15.03 10.35
C ALA A 180 10.51 14.91 9.32
N LEU A 181 9.35 14.43 9.79
CA LEU A 181 8.20 14.13 8.94
C LEU A 181 6.94 14.79 9.52
N GLN A 182 6.29 15.63 8.73
CA GLN A 182 5.12 16.40 9.11
C GLN A 182 3.87 15.89 8.40
N GLU A 183 2.74 15.91 9.10
CA GLU A 183 1.44 15.56 8.51
C GLU A 183 1.05 16.55 7.40
N GLY A 184 0.46 16.03 6.32
CA GLY A 184 -0.14 16.83 5.26
C GLY A 184 0.85 17.46 4.28
N THR A 185 2.16 17.33 4.53
CA THR A 185 3.22 17.84 3.65
C THR A 185 3.98 16.70 3.01
N THR A 186 4.27 16.82 1.71
CA THR A 186 5.11 15.86 1.01
C THR A 186 6.61 16.12 1.21
N GLU A 187 6.97 17.29 1.75
CA GLU A 187 8.36 17.64 2.04
C GLU A 187 8.90 16.84 3.22
N VAL A 188 10.09 16.26 3.04
CA VAL A 188 10.78 15.49 4.08
C VAL A 188 12.18 16.06 4.28
N ILE A 189 12.59 16.14 5.55
CA ILE A 189 13.94 16.59 5.90
C ILE A 189 14.78 15.37 6.26
N TYR A 190 15.96 15.25 5.65
CA TYR A 190 17.00 14.29 6.04
C TYR A 190 18.31 15.01 6.37
N LYS A 191 18.92 14.69 7.51
CA LYS A 191 20.18 15.28 7.97
C LYS A 191 21.11 14.23 8.53
N LYS A 192 22.40 14.32 8.24
CA LYS A 192 23.38 13.45 8.90
C LYS A 192 23.57 13.90 10.35
N VAL A 193 23.57 12.96 11.27
CA VAL A 193 23.76 13.26 12.69
C VAL A 193 25.19 13.77 12.93
N GLY A 194 25.32 14.84 13.70
CA GLY A 194 26.60 15.49 14.01
C GLY A 194 27.10 16.48 12.95
N THR A 195 26.33 16.73 11.88
CA THR A 195 26.62 17.79 10.91
C THR A 195 25.36 18.64 10.66
N ASN A 196 25.54 19.83 10.07
CA ASN A 196 24.43 20.62 9.52
C ASN A 196 24.13 20.26 8.05
N GLU A 197 24.65 19.13 7.57
CA GLU A 197 24.50 18.69 6.19
C GLU A 197 23.09 18.13 6.00
N ILE A 198 22.29 18.86 5.22
CA ILE A 198 21.00 18.37 4.72
C ILE A 198 21.33 17.42 3.57
N ILE A 199 20.96 16.15 3.73
CA ILE A 199 21.25 15.09 2.75
C ILE A 199 20.27 15.20 1.57
N SER A 200 19.03 15.59 1.84
CA SER A 200 18.07 15.93 0.81
C SER A 200 17.09 16.99 1.32
N SER A 201 17.06 18.14 0.63
CA SER A 201 16.02 19.17 0.78
C SER A 201 14.91 19.03 -0.25
N ASP A 202 15.10 18.17 -1.26
CA ASP A 202 14.28 18.14 -2.48
C ASP A 202 13.53 16.80 -2.64
N THR A 203 13.53 15.94 -1.61
CA THR A 203 12.72 14.72 -1.61
C THR A 203 11.28 15.08 -1.25
N CYS A 204 10.42 15.14 -2.27
CA CYS A 204 8.97 15.19 -2.10
C CYS A 204 8.40 13.77 -2.20
N LEU A 205 7.61 13.39 -1.21
CA LEU A 205 6.76 12.21 -1.25
C LEU A 205 5.67 12.39 -2.33
N ASN A 206 5.27 11.30 -2.98
CA ASN A 206 4.12 11.28 -3.87
C ASN A 206 2.81 11.41 -3.09
N VAL A 207 2.78 10.87 -1.86
CA VAL A 207 1.61 10.93 -0.96
C VAL A 207 2.03 11.55 0.37
N SER A 208 1.28 12.54 0.85
CA SER A 208 1.61 13.18 2.14
C SER A 208 1.32 12.23 3.31
N PRO A 209 2.13 12.28 4.39
CA PRO A 209 1.84 11.57 5.64
C PRO A 209 0.49 12.00 6.23
N GLN A 210 -0.22 11.06 6.84
CA GLN A 210 -1.57 11.28 7.37
C GLN A 210 -1.63 10.94 8.87
N LEU A 211 -2.35 11.75 9.65
CA LEU A 211 -2.66 11.40 11.04
C LEU A 211 -3.99 10.65 11.11
N ILE A 212 -3.91 9.33 11.25
CA ILE A 212 -5.06 8.44 11.32
C ILE A 212 -5.22 8.00 12.77
N ASN A 213 -6.33 8.37 13.42
CA ASN A 213 -6.60 8.04 14.82
C ASN A 213 -5.42 8.38 15.76
N HIS A 214 -4.85 9.58 15.61
CA HIS A 214 -3.68 10.07 16.37
C HIS A 214 -2.36 9.32 16.12
N THR A 215 -2.31 8.45 15.12
CA THR A 215 -1.08 7.78 14.69
C THR A 215 -0.63 8.39 13.38
N LEU A 216 0.63 8.82 13.30
CA LEU A 216 1.19 9.29 12.03
C LEU A 216 1.52 8.09 11.15
N TYR A 217 0.95 8.10 9.96
CA TYR A 217 1.22 7.16 8.89
C TYR A 217 2.00 7.84 7.77
N ALA A 218 2.96 7.14 7.18
CA ALA A 218 3.73 7.62 6.03
C ALA A 218 3.64 6.61 4.87
N PRO A 219 3.75 7.07 3.62
CA PRO A 219 3.80 6.16 2.48
C PRO A 219 5.06 5.30 2.50
N LEU A 220 5.01 4.12 1.89
CA LEU A 220 6.11 3.15 1.84
C LEU A 220 7.41 3.78 1.32
N GLU A 221 7.32 4.65 0.32
CA GLU A 221 8.44 5.39 -0.27
C GLU A 221 9.27 6.16 0.78
N TYR A 222 8.64 6.63 1.87
CA TYR A 222 9.36 7.27 2.96
C TYR A 222 10.32 6.30 3.65
N PHE A 223 9.88 5.05 3.87
CA PHE A 223 10.67 4.00 4.52
C PHE A 223 11.76 3.48 3.58
N GLU A 224 11.51 3.50 2.28
CA GLU A 224 12.46 3.11 1.24
C GLU A 224 13.72 3.97 1.22
N GLU A 225 13.72 5.14 1.87
CA GLU A 225 14.96 5.89 2.08
C GLU A 225 15.92 5.23 3.07
N PHE A 226 15.39 4.48 4.03
CA PHE A 226 16.16 3.82 5.08
C PHE A 226 16.51 2.37 4.75
N VAL A 227 15.66 1.69 3.97
CA VAL A 227 15.70 0.23 3.76
C VAL A 227 15.29 -0.14 2.33
N HIS A 228 15.60 -1.37 1.91
CA HIS A 228 14.93 -2.01 0.80
C HIS A 228 13.63 -2.67 1.26
N THR A 229 12.60 -2.59 0.41
CA THR A 229 11.26 -3.11 0.67
C THR A 229 10.90 -4.16 -0.38
N HIS A 230 10.12 -5.17 0.01
CA HIS A 230 9.42 -6.04 -0.92
C HIS A 230 8.23 -6.70 -0.21
N VAL A 231 7.19 -7.03 -0.98
CA VAL A 231 5.99 -7.69 -0.45
C VAL A 231 5.95 -9.14 -0.95
N VAL A 232 5.71 -10.07 -0.03
CA VAL A 232 5.47 -11.49 -0.33
C VAL A 232 4.29 -11.95 0.50
N ASP A 233 3.25 -12.46 -0.16
CA ASP A 233 2.04 -13.03 0.44
C ASP A 233 1.45 -12.15 1.56
N GLY A 234 1.26 -10.87 1.24
CA GLY A 234 0.71 -9.86 2.15
C GLY A 234 1.61 -9.51 3.35
N THR A 235 2.88 -9.89 3.29
CA THR A 235 3.90 -9.52 4.27
C THR A 235 4.91 -8.57 3.63
N LEU A 236 5.05 -7.37 4.20
CA LEU A 236 6.07 -6.41 3.82
C LEU A 236 7.37 -6.69 4.59
N PHE A 237 8.46 -6.86 3.86
CA PHE A 237 9.79 -7.04 4.41
C PHE A 237 10.61 -5.76 4.23
N LEU A 238 11.23 -5.29 5.32
CA LEU A 238 12.12 -4.12 5.36
C LEU A 238 13.53 -4.60 5.69
N GLY A 239 14.49 -4.45 4.78
CA GLY A 239 15.88 -4.91 4.97
C GLY A 239 16.92 -3.84 4.71
N ALA A 240 18.12 -3.99 5.25
CA ALA A 240 19.21 -3.03 5.06
C ALA A 240 19.56 -2.82 3.57
N LYS A 241 19.89 -1.58 3.19
CA LYS A 241 20.53 -1.26 1.90
C LYS A 241 21.98 -1.76 1.95
N HIS A 242 22.33 -2.72 1.10
CA HIS A 242 23.69 -3.27 1.00
C HIS A 242 24.61 -2.37 0.16
#